data_AF-A0A0A1TZ56-F1
#
_entry.id   AF-A0A0A1TZ56-F1
#
_cell.length_a   1.000
_cell.length_b   1.000
_cell.length_c   1.000
_cell.angle_alpha   90.00
_cell.angle_beta   90.00
_cell.angle_gamma   90.00
#
_symmetry.space_group_name_H-M   'P 1'
#
loop_
_entity.id
_entity.type
_entity.pdbx_description
1 polymer ?
#
loop_
_entity_poly.entity_id
_entity_poly.type
_entity_poly.pdbx_seq_one_letter_code
_entity_poly.pdbx_strand_id
1 'polypeptide(L)'
;MSKFHYNPITLTRSKLIFFENLETLILWPENNFLAFKHLTSYFYREFYRIIVYEEVDYKTAMNTLDMYSENKFQSIKNTRVRMHSIIFKNVVYTQKDKIVFNSHLSDLVTKIDEKCFSNEQEMKSINIPTTVTCIGNGSFFLCTSLTSFIFPLSLRRICDNSFAQCQSLVEVVFPSRLTSIGSSCFYGCNSLTSVKFPRHLKHINYNAFGLCWNIKTLSFPNLLLNINYKVFEDCKNLSCIKLPSRLSEISCEAFSGCEKLLELDIPKSVESLRSGCFSDCTSLSKIVLEYGLKNIKENCFNRCISLNTIEIPDSVTEIGWQAFAECTQLQKVVMSKSLTTLNRETFKNCFSLTEFEFAYGTKSIKSIQKSCFIDCRSLKCIDIPEGVIDISDDSFLRCTSLSEITFPYTAESFGVQSFYCCLTLESIELPKYIKKLQVSCFENCSNLSVVHFPKSLTMIESQCFASCVNLEKVEGINGVVIVGPFAFQKCEKLSSIIFSNSLKSIGDRCFEECINLQHVEMPDEVTHIGYNCFLNCTKLKIPSGVQNIYGLFGKKEK
;
A
#
# COMPACT_ATOMS: atom_id res chain seq x y z
N MET A 1 60.10 45.48 -8.69
CA MET A 1 59.03 44.47 -8.60
C MET A 1 57.90 44.93 -9.51
N SER A 2 57.56 44.15 -10.53
CA SER A 2 56.34 44.37 -11.31
C SER A 2 55.13 44.29 -10.37
N LYS A 3 54.20 45.25 -10.45
CA LYS A 3 52.96 45.23 -9.67
C LYS A 3 52.02 44.20 -10.31
N PHE A 4 51.63 43.17 -9.56
CA PHE A 4 50.62 42.22 -10.00
C PHE A 4 49.22 42.79 -9.76
N HIS A 5 48.31 42.55 -10.70
CA HIS A 5 46.91 42.96 -10.57
C HIS A 5 46.06 41.79 -10.06
N TYR A 6 45.35 41.99 -8.96
CA TYR A 6 44.27 41.09 -8.53
C TYR A 6 43.06 41.30 -9.44
N ASN A 7 42.54 40.21 -10.02
CA ASN A 7 41.43 40.28 -10.96
C ASN A 7 40.28 39.35 -10.54
N PRO A 8 39.20 39.87 -9.96
CA PRO A 8 38.06 39.07 -9.51
C PRO A 8 37.06 38.73 -10.63
N ILE A 9 37.19 39.34 -11.82
CA ILE A 9 36.24 39.18 -12.93
C ILE A 9 36.73 38.17 -13.97
N THR A 10 35.78 37.47 -14.60
CA THR A 10 36.03 36.50 -15.68
C THR A 10 36.75 37.17 -16.86
N LEU A 11 37.94 36.69 -17.22
CA LEU A 11 38.64 37.15 -18.42
C LEU A 11 38.35 36.20 -19.58
N THR A 12 37.77 36.75 -20.65
CA THR A 12 37.66 36.03 -21.92
C THR A 12 39.04 35.93 -22.58
N ARG A 13 39.20 34.95 -23.48
CA ARG A 13 40.41 34.77 -24.31
C ARG A 13 40.90 36.08 -24.92
N SER A 14 39.99 36.89 -25.46
CA SER A 14 40.30 38.15 -26.14
C SER A 14 40.74 39.28 -25.20
N LYS A 15 40.37 39.23 -23.91
CA LYS A 15 40.71 40.27 -22.94
C LYS A 15 42.02 39.99 -22.21
N LEU A 16 42.46 38.73 -22.17
CA LEU A 16 43.70 38.31 -21.50
C LEU A 16 44.96 38.98 -22.07
N ILE A 17 44.92 39.40 -23.34
CA ILE A 17 46.05 40.08 -24.01
C ILE A 17 46.36 41.46 -23.40
N PHE A 18 45.43 42.07 -22.68
CA PHE A 18 45.61 43.40 -22.10
C PHE A 18 46.22 43.36 -20.68
N PHE A 19 46.40 42.18 -20.09
CA PHE A 19 46.88 42.04 -18.72
C PHE A 19 48.21 41.27 -18.68
N GLU A 20 49.31 41.99 -18.46
CA GLU A 20 50.65 41.41 -18.54
C GLU A 20 51.12 40.70 -17.27
N ASN A 21 50.72 41.21 -16.10
CA ASN A 21 51.08 40.66 -14.78
C ASN A 21 49.81 40.49 -13.93
N LEU A 22 49.28 39.27 -13.85
CA LEU A 22 48.09 38.95 -13.06
C LEU A 22 48.47 38.13 -11.83
N GLU A 23 47.99 38.56 -10.66
CA GLU A 23 48.21 37.83 -9.41
C GLU A 23 47.41 36.51 -9.43
N THR A 24 46.12 36.59 -9.75
CA THR A 24 45.23 35.44 -9.83
C THR A 24 44.43 35.46 -11.12
N LEU A 25 44.42 34.35 -11.85
CA LEU A 25 43.52 34.12 -12.98
C LEU A 25 42.41 33.15 -12.56
N ILE A 26 41.15 33.57 -12.69
CA ILE A 26 39.98 32.76 -12.36
C ILE A 26 39.34 32.26 -13.65
N LEU A 27 39.19 30.94 -13.79
CA LEU A 27 38.58 30.28 -14.94
C LEU A 27 37.22 29.70 -14.55
N TRP A 28 36.15 30.29 -15.08
CA TRP A 28 34.76 29.87 -14.85
C TRP A 28 34.31 28.85 -15.91
N PRO A 29 33.23 28.08 -15.67
CA PRO A 29 32.77 27.05 -16.60
C PRO A 29 32.54 27.49 -18.05
N GLU A 30 32.19 28.75 -18.27
CA GLU A 30 31.94 29.32 -19.60
C GLU A 30 33.21 29.50 -20.44
N ASN A 31 34.39 29.39 -19.83
CA ASN A 31 35.66 29.72 -20.45
C ASN A 31 36.31 28.54 -21.21
N ASN A 32 35.96 27.28 -20.91
CA ASN A 32 36.65 26.09 -21.42
C ASN A 32 38.14 26.02 -21.00
N PHE A 33 38.41 25.32 -19.91
CA PHE A 33 39.72 25.22 -19.26
C PHE A 33 40.78 24.64 -20.20
N LEU A 34 40.43 23.61 -20.97
CA LEU A 34 41.33 23.00 -21.95
C LEU A 34 41.73 24.00 -23.02
N ALA A 35 40.77 24.75 -23.56
CA ALA A 35 41.06 25.82 -24.51
C ALA A 35 41.98 26.88 -23.90
N PHE A 36 41.72 27.34 -22.67
CA PHE A 36 42.57 28.31 -21.96
C PHE A 36 43.98 27.77 -21.66
N LYS A 37 44.11 26.48 -21.31
CA LYS A 37 45.40 25.79 -21.13
C LYS A 37 46.21 25.80 -22.42
N HIS A 38 45.59 25.45 -23.55
CA HIS A 38 46.26 25.53 -24.85
C HIS A 38 46.68 26.96 -25.18
N LEU A 39 45.82 27.95 -24.92
CA LEU A 39 46.10 29.35 -25.21
C LEU A 39 47.28 29.93 -24.43
N THR A 40 47.29 29.72 -23.13
CA THR A 40 48.35 30.25 -22.26
C THR A 40 49.71 29.68 -22.63
N SER A 41 49.78 28.46 -23.18
CA SER A 41 51.04 27.87 -23.66
C SER A 41 51.76 28.67 -24.77
N TYR A 42 51.08 29.60 -25.46
CA TYR A 42 51.65 30.39 -26.56
C TYR A 42 52.05 31.83 -26.21
N PHE A 43 51.72 32.36 -25.01
CA PHE A 43 52.01 33.76 -24.63
C PHE A 43 53.01 33.86 -23.47
N TYR A 44 53.85 34.91 -23.43
CA TYR A 44 54.77 35.18 -22.31
C TYR A 44 54.03 35.90 -21.17
N ARG A 45 53.68 35.18 -20.10
CA ARG A 45 52.93 35.73 -18.95
C ARG A 45 53.35 35.03 -17.65
N GLU A 46 53.51 35.80 -16.58
CA GLU A 46 53.65 35.25 -15.21
C GLU A 46 52.31 35.35 -14.47
N PHE A 47 51.85 34.22 -13.93
CA PHE A 47 50.70 34.15 -13.04
C PHE A 47 51.17 33.62 -11.68
N TYR A 48 50.77 34.29 -10.60
CA TYR A 48 51.06 33.75 -9.26
C TYR A 48 50.13 32.57 -8.93
N ARG A 49 48.85 32.67 -9.26
CA ARG A 49 47.86 31.62 -9.00
C ARG A 49 46.83 31.49 -10.13
N ILE A 50 46.44 30.26 -10.47
CA ILE A 50 45.23 29.99 -11.26
C ILE A 50 44.21 29.27 -10.40
N ILE A 51 42.96 29.74 -10.46
CA ILE A 51 41.81 29.10 -9.82
C ILE A 51 40.85 28.64 -10.90
N VAL A 52 40.61 27.34 -10.99
CA VAL A 52 39.74 26.72 -11.98
C VAL A 52 38.42 26.33 -11.30
N TYR A 53 37.36 27.08 -11.61
CA TYR A 53 35.98 26.77 -11.21
C TYR A 53 35.24 25.89 -12.23
N GLU A 54 35.74 25.80 -13.45
CA GLU A 54 35.25 24.84 -14.41
C GLU A 54 35.42 23.40 -13.90
N GLU A 55 34.49 22.53 -14.27
CA GLU A 55 34.54 21.10 -13.96
C GLU A 55 35.61 20.42 -14.80
N VAL A 56 36.53 19.69 -14.16
CA VAL A 56 37.65 19.00 -14.83
C VAL A 56 37.72 17.55 -14.33
N ASP A 57 37.95 16.59 -15.22
CA ASP A 57 38.16 15.20 -14.83
C ASP A 57 39.50 15.02 -14.07
N TYR A 58 39.54 14.02 -13.19
CA TYR A 58 40.67 13.81 -12.28
C TYR A 58 41.99 13.58 -13.03
N LYS A 59 42.00 12.77 -14.09
CA LYS A 59 43.17 12.55 -14.93
C LYS A 59 43.70 13.85 -15.53
N THR A 60 42.83 14.69 -16.08
CA THR A 60 43.21 15.99 -16.65
C THR A 60 43.81 16.92 -15.59
N ALA A 61 43.23 16.95 -14.38
CA ALA A 61 43.75 17.75 -13.28
C ALA A 61 45.15 17.27 -12.84
N MET A 62 45.32 15.97 -12.61
CA MET A 62 46.60 15.36 -12.23
C MET A 62 47.67 15.57 -13.29
N ASN A 63 47.38 15.27 -14.56
CA ASN A 63 48.33 15.51 -15.66
C ASN A 63 48.76 16.98 -15.76
N THR A 64 47.85 17.90 -15.44
CA THR A 64 48.16 19.34 -15.45
C THR A 64 49.06 19.71 -14.28
N LEU A 65 48.79 19.24 -13.07
CA LEU A 65 49.65 19.47 -11.91
C LEU A 65 51.05 18.87 -12.13
N ASP A 66 51.13 17.64 -12.65
CA ASP A 66 52.40 16.98 -12.96
C ASP A 66 53.23 17.74 -14.00
N MET A 67 52.57 18.23 -15.06
CA MET A 67 53.23 19.00 -16.13
C MET A 67 53.83 20.31 -15.62
N TYR A 68 53.21 20.95 -14.63
CA TYR A 68 53.66 22.23 -14.06
C TYR A 68 54.37 22.09 -12.70
N SER A 69 54.72 20.87 -12.30
CA SER A 69 55.56 20.63 -11.11
C SER A 69 56.98 21.18 -11.31
N GLU A 70 57.59 21.70 -10.23
CA GLU A 70 58.89 22.40 -10.27
C GLU A 70 60.02 21.58 -10.95
N ASN A 71 59.97 20.24 -10.83
CA ASN A 71 60.99 19.33 -11.34
C ASN A 71 60.91 19.06 -12.87
N LYS A 72 59.72 19.16 -13.48
CA LYS A 72 59.57 18.99 -14.95
C LYS A 72 59.67 20.32 -15.70
N PHE A 73 59.37 21.43 -15.05
CA PHE A 73 59.45 22.77 -15.63
C PHE A 73 60.84 23.13 -16.14
N GLN A 74 61.91 22.72 -15.44
CA GLN A 74 63.29 22.98 -15.85
C GLN A 74 63.71 22.27 -17.16
N SER A 75 62.99 21.22 -17.57
CA SER A 75 63.30 20.47 -18.80
C SER A 75 62.62 21.02 -20.06
N ILE A 76 61.58 21.85 -19.91
CA ILE A 76 60.84 22.44 -21.03
C ILE A 76 61.42 23.82 -21.32
N LYS A 77 62.58 23.87 -21.98
CA LYS A 77 63.33 25.11 -22.31
C LYS A 77 62.58 26.14 -23.19
N ASN A 78 61.29 25.95 -23.48
CA ASN A 78 60.49 26.82 -24.35
C ASN A 78 59.06 27.11 -23.86
N THR A 79 58.64 26.70 -22.66
CA THR A 79 57.33 27.09 -22.13
C THR A 79 57.37 28.49 -21.52
N ARG A 80 56.58 29.42 -22.08
CA ARG A 80 56.60 30.86 -21.81
C ARG A 80 55.71 31.31 -20.63
N VAL A 81 55.24 30.40 -19.78
CA VAL A 81 54.34 30.72 -18.65
C VAL A 81 54.96 30.28 -17.34
N ARG A 82 55.12 31.19 -16.38
CA ARG A 82 55.53 30.87 -15.00
C ARG A 82 54.30 30.87 -14.09
N MET A 83 54.06 29.75 -13.42
CA MET A 83 52.86 29.53 -12.60
C MET A 83 53.29 28.97 -11.25
N HIS A 84 52.93 29.63 -10.14
CA HIS A 84 53.36 29.19 -8.81
C HIS A 84 52.36 28.22 -8.14
N SER A 85 51.06 28.32 -8.46
CA SER A 85 50.04 27.39 -7.95
C SER A 85 48.81 27.30 -8.87
N ILE A 86 48.27 26.09 -9.05
CA ILE A 86 46.99 25.83 -9.71
C ILE A 86 46.05 25.20 -8.68
N ILE A 87 44.86 25.77 -8.53
CA ILE A 87 43.83 25.31 -7.61
C ILE A 87 42.59 24.95 -8.42
N PHE A 88 42.25 23.67 -8.45
CA PHE A 88 40.99 23.21 -9.01
C PHE A 88 39.92 23.23 -7.93
N LYS A 89 38.74 23.79 -8.25
CA LYS A 89 37.59 23.85 -7.34
C LYS A 89 36.59 22.72 -7.58
N ASN A 90 36.54 22.19 -8.80
CA ASN A 90 35.58 21.16 -9.22
C ASN A 90 36.30 20.04 -9.99
N VAL A 91 36.79 19.03 -9.27
CA VAL A 91 37.47 17.87 -9.87
C VAL A 91 36.59 16.64 -9.73
N VAL A 92 36.25 16.04 -10.86
CA VAL A 92 35.35 14.87 -10.94
C VAL A 92 36.16 13.61 -11.14
N TYR A 93 35.96 12.63 -10.26
CA TYR A 93 36.49 11.28 -10.43
C TYR A 93 35.49 10.43 -11.20
N THR A 94 35.87 10.00 -12.40
CA THR A 94 35.03 9.27 -13.34
C THR A 94 35.37 7.77 -13.38
N GLN A 95 34.52 6.98 -14.05
CA GLN A 95 34.81 5.55 -14.28
C GLN A 95 36.11 5.33 -15.08
N LYS A 96 36.49 6.27 -15.96
CA LYS A 96 37.77 6.23 -16.69
C LYS A 96 38.95 6.43 -15.75
N ASP A 97 38.82 7.35 -14.78
CA ASP A 97 39.84 7.59 -13.77
C ASP A 97 40.02 6.37 -12.86
N LYS A 98 38.93 5.70 -12.48
CA LYS A 98 38.97 4.45 -11.70
C LYS A 98 39.89 3.41 -12.34
N ILE A 99 39.79 3.20 -13.65
CA ILE A 99 40.60 2.22 -14.40
C ILE A 99 42.08 2.64 -14.40
N VAL A 100 42.36 3.94 -14.57
CA VAL A 100 43.74 4.46 -14.67
C VAL A 100 44.45 4.50 -13.32
N PHE A 101 43.73 4.86 -12.25
CA PHE A 101 44.28 5.10 -10.91
C PHE A 101 43.91 4.01 -9.89
N ASN A 102 43.37 2.88 -10.36
CA ASN A 102 43.03 1.70 -9.56
C ASN A 102 42.23 2.04 -8.28
N SER A 103 41.19 2.85 -8.42
CA SER A 103 40.33 3.32 -7.32
C SER A 103 41.04 4.11 -6.19
N HIS A 104 42.25 4.63 -6.43
CA HIS A 104 42.88 5.57 -5.51
C HIS A 104 42.39 7.00 -5.79
N LEU A 105 41.72 7.59 -4.79
CA LEU A 105 41.30 8.99 -4.80
C LEU A 105 42.26 9.81 -3.92
N SER A 106 42.57 11.05 -4.32
CA SER A 106 43.33 12.01 -3.53
C SER A 106 42.44 13.17 -3.08
N ASP A 107 42.93 14.02 -2.17
CA ASP A 107 42.20 15.20 -1.68
C ASP A 107 41.88 16.24 -2.78
N LEU A 108 42.42 16.06 -3.98
CA LEU A 108 42.07 16.86 -5.16
C LEU A 108 40.63 16.61 -5.63
N VAL A 109 40.07 15.41 -5.40
CA VAL A 109 38.73 15.02 -5.87
C VAL A 109 37.66 15.75 -5.07
N THR A 110 36.73 16.44 -5.74
CA THR A 110 35.60 17.12 -5.09
C THR A 110 34.23 16.53 -5.42
N LYS A 111 34.13 15.69 -6.46
CA LYS A 111 32.90 15.02 -6.90
C LYS A 111 33.20 13.62 -7.43
N ILE A 112 32.34 12.65 -7.12
CA ILE A 112 32.35 11.31 -7.73
C ILE A 112 31.25 11.28 -8.78
N ASP A 113 31.58 10.81 -9.97
CA ASP A 113 30.64 10.79 -11.09
C ASP A 113 29.53 9.72 -10.93
N GLU A 114 28.48 9.85 -11.74
CA GLU A 114 27.42 8.84 -11.85
C GLU A 114 28.02 7.46 -12.15
N LYS A 115 27.55 6.43 -11.43
CA LYS A 115 27.92 5.01 -11.62
C LYS A 115 29.43 4.70 -11.59
N CYS A 116 30.26 5.61 -11.08
CA CYS A 116 31.73 5.48 -11.09
C CYS A 116 32.24 4.14 -10.55
N PHE A 117 31.69 3.67 -9.43
CA PHE A 117 32.00 2.39 -8.78
C PHE A 117 30.82 1.40 -8.88
N SER A 118 29.96 1.52 -9.89
CA SER A 118 28.87 0.56 -10.03
C SER A 118 29.39 -0.84 -10.38
N ASN A 119 28.77 -1.86 -9.80
CA ASN A 119 29.04 -3.29 -9.99
C ASN A 119 30.46 -3.72 -9.58
N GLU A 120 31.05 -3.06 -8.59
CA GLU A 120 32.32 -3.46 -7.98
C GLU A 120 32.10 -4.60 -6.96
N GLN A 121 32.09 -5.83 -7.48
CA GLN A 121 31.69 -7.01 -6.71
C GLN A 121 32.74 -7.50 -5.69
N GLU A 122 34.00 -7.06 -5.81
CA GLU A 122 35.09 -7.44 -4.89
C GLU A 122 35.42 -6.34 -3.86
N MET A 123 34.86 -5.14 -4.02
CA MET A 123 35.20 -3.98 -3.20
C MET A 123 34.54 -4.06 -1.82
N LYS A 124 35.34 -4.36 -0.79
CA LYS A 124 34.86 -4.45 0.61
C LYS A 124 34.75 -3.10 1.32
N SER A 125 35.58 -2.14 0.92
CA SER A 125 35.66 -0.79 1.50
C SER A 125 36.31 0.16 0.49
N ILE A 126 36.01 1.46 0.61
CA ILE A 126 36.66 2.52 -0.16
C ILE A 126 36.86 3.74 0.74
N ASN A 127 38.00 4.42 0.60
CA ASN A 127 38.25 5.68 1.29
C ASN A 127 37.85 6.85 0.39
N ILE A 128 36.83 7.62 0.80
CA ILE A 128 36.39 8.81 0.09
C ILE A 128 37.01 10.05 0.73
N PRO A 129 37.78 10.87 -0.01
CA PRO A 129 38.38 12.09 0.53
C PRO A 129 37.34 13.05 1.13
N THR A 130 37.73 13.75 2.20
CA THR A 130 36.82 14.69 2.90
C THR A 130 36.44 15.92 2.05
N THR A 131 37.21 16.19 1.01
CA THR A 131 36.99 17.23 0.00
C THR A 131 35.85 16.90 -0.96
N VAL A 132 35.38 15.64 -0.99
CA VAL A 132 34.23 15.23 -1.81
C VAL A 132 32.94 15.82 -1.23
N THR A 133 32.26 16.63 -2.05
CA THR A 133 31.01 17.32 -1.70
C THR A 133 29.79 16.79 -2.44
N CYS A 134 30.00 15.91 -3.43
CA CYS A 134 28.94 15.32 -4.24
C CYS A 134 29.31 13.89 -4.67
N ILE A 135 28.36 12.96 -4.51
CA ILE A 135 28.44 11.58 -5.00
C ILE A 135 27.31 11.42 -6.02
N GLY A 136 27.63 10.99 -7.24
CA GLY A 136 26.66 10.84 -8.33
C GLY A 136 25.59 9.77 -8.07
N ASN A 137 24.59 9.77 -8.96
CA ASN A 137 23.57 8.73 -8.97
C ASN A 137 24.21 7.35 -9.18
N GLY A 138 23.75 6.33 -8.47
CA GLY A 138 24.21 4.96 -8.66
C GLY A 138 25.71 4.73 -8.48
N SER A 139 26.47 5.65 -7.87
CA SER A 139 27.94 5.57 -7.84
C SER A 139 28.46 4.27 -7.23
N PHE A 140 27.73 3.62 -6.31
CA PHE A 140 28.05 2.31 -5.73
C PHE A 140 26.94 1.27 -5.96
N PHE A 141 26.11 1.43 -6.98
CA PHE A 141 25.05 0.49 -7.32
C PHE A 141 25.62 -0.92 -7.59
N LEU A 142 25.04 -1.97 -7.00
CA LEU A 142 25.49 -3.37 -7.11
C LEU A 142 26.91 -3.64 -6.57
N CYS A 143 27.41 -2.87 -5.61
CA CYS A 143 28.63 -3.22 -4.87
C CYS A 143 28.33 -4.29 -3.81
N THR A 144 28.08 -5.52 -4.23
CA THR A 144 27.54 -6.59 -3.37
C THR A 144 28.45 -6.97 -2.20
N SER A 145 29.76 -6.77 -2.30
CA SER A 145 30.74 -7.05 -1.23
C SER A 145 31.05 -5.86 -0.32
N LEU A 146 30.52 -4.66 -0.59
CA LEU A 146 30.78 -3.47 0.23
C LEU A 146 30.17 -3.66 1.63
N THR A 147 31.01 -3.65 2.66
CA THR A 147 30.60 -3.98 4.04
C THR A 147 30.29 -2.76 4.91
N SER A 148 30.98 -1.64 4.65
CA SER A 148 30.83 -0.38 5.36
C SER A 148 31.09 0.79 4.41
N PHE A 149 30.48 1.94 4.71
CA PHE A 149 30.75 3.18 3.97
C PHE A 149 30.74 4.38 4.91
N ILE A 150 31.80 5.19 4.84
CA ILE A 150 31.96 6.42 5.62
C ILE A 150 31.76 7.61 4.67
N PHE A 151 30.70 8.39 4.92
CA PHE A 151 30.43 9.58 4.13
C PHE A 151 31.35 10.76 4.51
N PRO A 152 31.77 11.58 3.54
CA PRO A 152 32.43 12.86 3.81
C PRO A 152 31.55 13.79 4.66
N LEU A 153 32.15 14.44 5.67
CA LEU A 153 31.42 15.30 6.62
C LEU A 153 30.74 16.52 5.98
N SER A 154 31.23 16.96 4.82
CA SER A 154 30.73 18.11 4.07
C SER A 154 29.47 17.80 3.23
N LEU A 155 29.16 16.50 3.04
CA LEU A 155 28.09 16.06 2.14
C LEU A 155 26.70 16.45 2.67
N ARG A 156 25.90 17.08 1.80
CA ARG A 156 24.55 17.56 2.14
C ARG A 156 23.43 16.67 1.61
N ARG A 157 23.71 15.90 0.56
CA ARG A 157 22.74 15.05 -0.13
C ARG A 157 23.42 13.76 -0.57
N ILE A 158 22.71 12.65 -0.45
CA ILE A 158 23.06 11.39 -1.10
C ILE A 158 22.09 11.20 -2.26
N CYS A 159 22.63 10.82 -3.41
CA CYS A 159 21.90 10.77 -4.68
C CYS A 159 21.13 9.45 -4.86
N ASP A 160 20.37 9.38 -5.95
CA ASP A 160 19.46 8.25 -6.19
C ASP A 160 20.26 6.99 -6.53
N ASN A 161 19.79 5.85 -6.04
CA ASN A 161 20.39 4.52 -6.25
C ASN A 161 21.86 4.39 -5.79
N SER A 162 22.43 5.36 -5.07
CA SER A 162 23.88 5.42 -4.83
C SER A 162 24.44 4.15 -4.20
N PHE A 163 23.71 3.44 -3.34
CA PHE A 163 24.09 2.19 -2.68
C PHE A 163 23.07 1.06 -2.89
N ALA A 164 22.19 1.17 -3.90
CA ALA A 164 21.20 0.12 -4.14
C ALA A 164 21.91 -1.21 -4.43
N GLN A 165 21.38 -2.29 -3.85
CA GLN A 165 21.88 -3.66 -3.94
C GLN A 165 23.30 -3.86 -3.35
N CYS A 166 23.75 -3.00 -2.43
CA CYS A 166 24.93 -3.27 -1.61
C CYS A 166 24.59 -4.31 -0.51
N GLN A 167 24.41 -5.56 -0.92
CA GLN A 167 23.81 -6.61 -0.09
C GLN A 167 24.61 -6.95 1.18
N SER A 168 25.94 -6.75 1.18
CA SER A 168 26.79 -6.97 2.36
C SER A 168 26.95 -5.73 3.27
N LEU A 169 26.32 -4.60 2.95
CA LEU A 169 26.48 -3.36 3.70
C LEU A 169 25.80 -3.48 5.07
N VAL A 170 26.60 -3.56 6.14
CA VAL A 170 26.11 -3.81 7.51
C VAL A 170 25.78 -2.52 8.24
N GLU A 171 26.59 -1.49 8.00
CA GLU A 171 26.48 -0.20 8.68
C GLU A 171 26.78 0.98 7.75
N VAL A 172 26.13 2.09 8.05
CA VAL A 172 26.27 3.36 7.34
C VAL A 172 26.35 4.50 8.35
N VAL A 173 27.41 5.28 8.30
CA VAL A 173 27.59 6.46 9.15
C VAL A 173 27.28 7.72 8.35
N PHE A 174 26.09 8.29 8.56
CA PHE A 174 25.66 9.50 7.86
C PHE A 174 26.39 10.76 8.37
N PRO A 175 26.65 11.74 7.49
CA PRO A 175 27.25 13.00 7.89
C PRO A 175 26.24 13.89 8.62
N SER A 176 26.71 14.64 9.62
CA SER A 176 25.83 15.41 10.53
C SER A 176 25.04 16.54 9.85
N ARG A 177 25.51 17.00 8.68
CA ARG A 177 24.89 18.07 7.87
C ARG A 177 24.01 17.54 6.72
N LEU A 178 23.79 16.23 6.64
CA LEU A 178 22.94 15.63 5.62
C LEU A 178 21.50 16.13 5.72
N THR A 179 20.95 16.61 4.61
CA THR A 179 19.57 17.13 4.53
C THR A 179 18.64 16.26 3.71
N SER A 180 19.15 15.38 2.83
CA SER A 180 18.34 14.52 1.95
C SER A 180 19.03 13.20 1.62
N ILE A 181 18.25 12.11 1.60
CA ILE A 181 18.62 10.80 1.04
C ILE A 181 17.80 10.57 -0.23
N GLY A 182 18.46 10.21 -1.32
CA GLY A 182 17.88 9.99 -2.64
C GLY A 182 16.99 8.74 -2.73
N SER A 183 16.25 8.66 -3.83
CA SER A 183 15.32 7.55 -4.11
C SER A 183 16.10 6.25 -4.30
N SER A 184 15.59 5.15 -3.74
CA SER A 184 16.21 3.82 -3.78
C SER A 184 17.67 3.79 -3.30
N CYS A 185 18.12 4.78 -2.53
CA CYS A 185 19.55 4.94 -2.21
C CYS A 185 20.17 3.70 -1.57
N PHE A 186 19.48 3.04 -0.64
CA PHE A 186 19.91 1.81 0.03
C PHE A 186 18.97 0.64 -0.27
N TYR A 187 18.21 0.69 -1.37
CA TYR A 187 17.27 -0.37 -1.74
C TYR A 187 17.98 -1.72 -1.87
N GLY A 188 17.50 -2.77 -1.20
CA GLY A 188 18.12 -4.10 -1.20
C GLY A 188 19.46 -4.19 -0.49
N CYS A 189 19.75 -3.29 0.46
CA CYS A 189 20.88 -3.45 1.40
C CYS A 189 20.51 -4.45 2.50
N ASN A 190 20.38 -5.72 2.11
CA ASN A 190 19.76 -6.75 2.96
C ASN A 190 20.49 -6.99 4.29
N SER A 191 21.79 -6.70 4.39
CA SER A 191 22.58 -6.86 5.62
C SER A 191 22.56 -5.64 6.55
N LEU A 192 21.93 -4.53 6.16
CA LEU A 192 21.92 -3.30 6.95
C LEU A 192 21.11 -3.52 8.22
N THR A 193 21.76 -3.40 9.39
CA THR A 193 21.12 -3.76 10.68
C THR A 193 20.60 -2.56 11.48
N SER A 194 21.24 -1.40 11.33
CA SER A 194 20.93 -0.19 12.09
C SER A 194 21.15 1.05 11.22
N VAL A 195 20.20 1.98 11.28
CA VAL A 195 20.23 3.25 10.55
C VAL A 195 20.01 4.39 11.54
N LYS A 196 21.02 5.23 11.75
CA LYS A 196 20.96 6.38 12.65
C LYS A 196 20.87 7.67 11.84
N PHE A 197 19.66 8.19 11.65
CA PHE A 197 19.45 9.40 10.87
C PHE A 197 20.02 10.64 11.57
N PRO A 198 20.69 11.56 10.85
CA PRO A 198 21.16 12.81 11.41
C PRO A 198 20.01 13.78 11.70
N ARG A 199 20.13 14.58 12.77
CA ARG A 199 19.05 15.45 13.29
C ARG A 199 18.48 16.48 12.30
N HIS A 200 19.26 16.86 11.28
CA HIS A 200 18.88 17.87 10.29
C HIS A 200 18.33 17.28 8.98
N LEU A 201 18.18 15.95 8.91
CA LEU A 201 17.63 15.27 7.74
C LEU A 201 16.15 15.67 7.57
N LYS A 202 15.81 16.16 6.37
CA LYS A 202 14.47 16.65 6.03
C LYS A 202 13.73 15.71 5.09
N HIS A 203 14.46 14.98 4.25
CA HIS A 203 13.88 14.16 3.19
C HIS A 203 14.54 12.78 3.15
N ILE A 204 13.70 11.73 3.19
CA ILE A 204 14.05 10.36 2.85
C ILE A 204 13.14 9.99 1.69
N ASN A 205 13.69 9.91 0.47
CA ASN A 205 12.88 9.75 -0.74
C ASN A 205 12.37 8.31 -0.92
N TYR A 206 11.65 8.09 -2.02
CA TYR A 206 10.97 6.83 -2.35
C TYR A 206 11.91 5.62 -2.32
N ASN A 207 11.44 4.48 -1.81
CA ASN A 207 12.20 3.21 -1.76
C ASN A 207 13.57 3.26 -1.06
N ALA A 208 13.92 4.34 -0.35
CA ALA A 208 15.31 4.57 0.07
C ALA A 208 15.90 3.42 0.91
N PHE A 209 15.07 2.73 1.70
CA PHE A 209 15.44 1.56 2.49
C PHE A 209 14.53 0.34 2.22
N GLY A 210 13.88 0.29 1.05
CA GLY A 210 13.08 -0.88 0.66
C GLY A 210 13.94 -2.14 0.55
N LEU A 211 13.38 -3.30 0.88
CA LEU A 211 14.05 -4.60 0.97
C LEU A 211 15.25 -4.67 1.95
N CYS A 212 15.38 -3.73 2.90
CA CYS A 212 16.43 -3.81 3.93
C CYS A 212 16.04 -4.77 5.07
N TRP A 213 16.02 -6.07 4.76
CA TRP A 213 15.41 -7.12 5.60
C TRP A 213 15.91 -7.19 7.05
N ASN A 214 17.15 -6.78 7.32
CA ASN A 214 17.78 -6.93 8.65
C ASN A 214 17.75 -5.67 9.53
N ILE A 215 17.15 -4.56 9.09
CA ILE A 215 16.99 -3.37 9.93
C ILE A 215 16.08 -3.74 11.11
N LYS A 216 16.59 -3.62 12.33
CA LYS A 216 15.83 -3.99 13.55
C LYS A 216 15.07 -2.83 14.17
N THR A 217 15.70 -1.66 14.19
CA THR A 217 15.21 -0.45 14.85
C THR A 217 15.58 0.79 14.05
N LEU A 218 14.71 1.79 14.07
CA LEU A 218 14.90 3.07 13.39
C LEU A 218 14.59 4.21 14.35
N SER A 219 15.39 5.28 14.31
CA SER A 219 15.08 6.53 15.01
C SER A 219 14.93 7.64 13.98
N PHE A 220 13.69 8.07 13.75
CA PHE A 220 13.41 9.14 12.79
C PHE A 220 13.91 10.51 13.27
N PRO A 221 14.29 11.41 12.35
CA PRO A 221 14.62 12.79 12.68
C PRO A 221 13.35 13.61 12.91
N ASN A 222 13.36 14.51 13.90
CA ASN A 222 12.18 15.29 14.32
C ASN A 222 11.62 16.25 13.25
N LEU A 223 12.41 16.58 12.21
CA LEU A 223 12.01 17.50 11.15
C LEU A 223 11.33 16.79 9.96
N LEU A 224 11.21 15.47 9.99
CA LEU A 224 10.59 14.71 8.91
C LEU A 224 9.06 14.92 8.92
N LEU A 225 8.54 15.39 7.79
CA LEU A 225 7.10 15.64 7.62
C LEU A 225 6.37 14.48 6.93
N ASN A 226 7.07 13.70 6.10
CA ASN A 226 6.48 12.63 5.30
C ASN A 226 7.35 11.37 5.35
N ILE A 227 6.71 10.21 5.38
CA ILE A 227 7.32 8.91 5.13
C ILE A 227 6.86 8.46 3.75
N ASN A 228 7.78 8.47 2.78
CA ASN A 228 7.48 8.37 1.35
C ASN A 228 7.17 6.92 0.89
N TYR A 229 6.71 6.80 -0.36
CA TYR A 229 6.35 5.53 -1.01
C TYR A 229 7.40 4.43 -0.79
N LYS A 230 6.96 3.27 -0.27
CA LYS A 230 7.77 2.04 -0.08
C LYS A 230 9.11 2.23 0.65
N VAL A 231 9.26 3.32 1.41
CA VAL A 231 10.57 3.71 1.94
C VAL A 231 11.21 2.68 2.87
N PHE A 232 10.40 1.91 3.61
CA PHE A 232 10.82 0.76 4.44
C PHE A 232 10.06 -0.53 4.06
N GLU A 233 9.63 -0.67 2.81
CA GLU A 233 9.01 -1.90 2.32
C GLU A 233 9.91 -3.11 2.60
N ASP A 234 9.32 -4.23 3.06
CA ASP A 234 9.98 -5.47 3.42
C ASP A 234 11.16 -5.29 4.40
N CYS A 235 11.14 -4.29 5.29
CA CYS A 235 12.04 -4.28 6.43
C CYS A 235 11.60 -5.34 7.46
N LYS A 236 11.68 -6.63 7.10
CA LYS A 236 11.06 -7.76 7.80
C LYS A 236 11.43 -7.89 9.27
N ASN A 237 12.65 -7.49 9.66
CA ASN A 237 13.09 -7.51 11.06
C ASN A 237 12.80 -6.24 11.86
N LEU A 238 12.18 -5.22 11.25
CA LEU A 238 11.84 -3.98 11.93
C LEU A 238 10.74 -4.24 12.95
N SER A 239 11.06 -4.09 14.22
CA SER A 239 10.19 -4.52 15.32
C SER A 239 9.57 -3.38 16.12
N CYS A 240 10.24 -2.23 16.16
CA CYS A 240 9.78 -1.05 16.88
C CYS A 240 10.18 0.21 16.13
N ILE A 241 9.20 1.11 15.96
CA ILE A 241 9.40 2.46 15.42
C ILE A 241 8.69 3.49 16.28
N LYS A 242 9.29 4.67 16.38
CA LYS A 242 8.64 5.86 16.94
C LYS A 242 8.49 6.89 15.84
N LEU A 243 7.25 7.12 15.41
CA LEU A 243 6.95 8.06 14.34
C LEU A 243 7.18 9.52 14.81
N PRO A 244 7.67 10.43 13.95
CA PRO A 244 7.82 11.85 14.27
C PRO A 244 6.49 12.51 14.63
N SER A 245 6.48 13.37 15.66
CA SER A 245 5.27 14.05 16.13
C SER A 245 4.67 15.08 15.18
N ARG A 246 5.42 15.49 14.14
CA ARG A 246 4.99 16.45 13.10
C ARG A 246 4.67 15.79 11.76
N LEU A 247 4.63 14.46 11.73
CA LEU A 247 4.39 13.68 10.52
C LEU A 247 2.98 13.96 9.98
N SER A 248 2.87 14.43 8.74
CA SER A 248 1.58 14.70 8.09
C SER A 248 1.03 13.52 7.31
N GLU A 249 1.90 12.68 6.75
CA GLU A 249 1.49 11.57 5.89
C GLU A 249 2.45 10.36 6.00
N ILE A 250 1.85 9.16 5.93
CA ILE A 250 2.52 7.89 5.65
C ILE A 250 2.05 7.42 4.27
N SER A 251 2.94 7.47 3.28
CA SER A 251 2.62 7.17 1.87
C SER A 251 2.45 5.67 1.61
N CYS A 252 2.05 5.32 0.38
CA CYS A 252 1.68 3.94 0.04
C CYS A 252 2.83 2.96 0.29
N GLU A 253 2.49 1.80 0.84
CA GLU A 253 3.40 0.68 1.10
C GLU A 253 4.65 1.02 1.94
N ALA A 254 4.65 2.17 2.64
CA ALA A 254 5.82 2.68 3.35
C ALA A 254 6.45 1.69 4.34
N PHE A 255 5.62 0.88 5.02
CA PHE A 255 6.02 -0.19 5.93
C PHE A 255 5.42 -1.54 5.55
N SER A 256 5.01 -1.70 4.28
CA SER A 256 4.49 -3.00 3.79
C SER A 256 5.52 -4.11 4.03
N GLY A 257 5.09 -5.28 4.48
CA GLY A 257 6.00 -6.42 4.76
C GLY A 257 6.93 -6.24 5.96
N CYS A 258 6.68 -5.27 6.85
CA CYS A 258 7.38 -5.16 8.14
C CYS A 258 6.87 -6.22 9.13
N GLU A 259 7.12 -7.49 8.82
CA GLU A 259 6.54 -8.66 9.48
C GLU A 259 6.72 -8.71 11.00
N LYS A 260 7.80 -8.13 11.55
CA LYS A 260 8.06 -8.10 13.00
C LYS A 260 7.57 -6.86 13.74
N LEU A 261 6.95 -5.90 13.07
CA LEU A 261 6.46 -4.68 13.71
C LEU A 261 5.32 -5.05 14.68
N LEU A 262 5.52 -4.82 15.98
CA LEU A 262 4.60 -5.32 17.02
C LEU A 262 3.46 -4.35 17.36
N GLU A 263 3.82 -3.08 17.55
CA GLU A 263 2.91 -2.03 17.97
C GLU A 263 3.24 -0.72 17.25
N LEU A 264 2.22 0.11 17.05
CA LEU A 264 2.37 1.40 16.41
C LEU A 264 1.40 2.46 16.94
N ASP A 265 1.93 3.63 17.29
CA ASP A 265 1.13 4.81 17.61
C ASP A 265 1.16 5.76 16.41
N ILE A 266 0.00 6.05 15.82
CA ILE A 266 -0.12 7.02 14.72
C ILE A 266 -0.21 8.43 15.32
N PRO A 267 0.72 9.35 15.01
CA PRO A 267 0.68 10.71 15.54
C PRO A 267 -0.57 11.48 15.14
N LYS A 268 -1.08 12.34 16.05
CA LYS A 268 -2.23 13.23 15.83
C LYS A 268 -2.15 14.12 14.59
N SER A 269 -0.93 14.40 14.11
CA SER A 269 -0.70 15.21 12.91
C SER A 269 -0.93 14.45 11.59
N VAL A 270 -1.05 13.12 11.63
CA VAL A 270 -1.26 12.30 10.43
C VAL A 270 -2.72 12.35 10.02
N GLU A 271 -3.00 12.94 8.86
CA GLU A 271 -4.38 13.06 8.36
C GLU A 271 -4.81 11.85 7.50
N SER A 272 -3.86 11.11 6.93
CA SER A 272 -4.17 9.97 6.06
C SER A 272 -3.13 8.87 6.17
N LEU A 273 -3.62 7.63 6.24
CA LEU A 273 -2.86 6.42 5.99
C LEU A 273 -3.10 6.00 4.54
N ARG A 274 -2.04 5.95 3.73
CA ARG A 274 -2.16 5.66 2.30
C ARG A 274 -2.18 4.15 2.02
N SER A 275 -2.44 3.82 0.75
CA SER A 275 -2.66 2.45 0.26
C SER A 275 -1.59 1.47 0.73
N GLY A 276 -1.98 0.37 1.35
CA GLY A 276 -1.05 -0.69 1.75
C GLY A 276 0.06 -0.30 2.73
N CYS A 277 0.00 0.86 3.39
CA CYS A 277 1.15 1.38 4.13
C CYS A 277 1.63 0.47 5.29
N PHE A 278 0.76 -0.39 5.82
CA PHE A 278 1.08 -1.45 6.79
C PHE A 278 0.61 -2.84 6.35
N SER A 279 0.44 -3.07 5.03
CA SER A 279 0.12 -4.41 4.51
C SER A 279 1.17 -5.42 4.97
N ASP A 280 0.74 -6.64 5.26
CA ASP A 280 1.62 -7.75 5.65
C ASP A 280 2.51 -7.46 6.88
N CYS A 281 2.13 -6.50 7.73
CA CYS A 281 2.70 -6.34 9.07
C CYS A 281 2.12 -7.43 9.98
N THR A 282 2.54 -8.68 9.76
CA THR A 282 1.91 -9.89 10.31
C THR A 282 1.96 -9.97 11.83
N SER A 283 2.98 -9.39 12.48
CA SER A 283 3.08 -9.33 13.95
C SER A 283 2.43 -8.10 14.58
N LEU A 284 1.85 -7.19 13.78
CA LEU A 284 1.24 -5.96 14.29
C LEU A 284 -0.02 -6.32 15.07
N SER A 285 0.08 -6.28 16.39
CA SER A 285 -0.97 -6.72 17.30
C SER A 285 -1.80 -5.56 17.85
N LYS A 286 -1.20 -4.37 17.91
CA LYS A 286 -1.81 -3.16 18.45
C LYS A 286 -1.48 -1.94 17.61
N ILE A 287 -2.51 -1.18 17.28
CA ILE A 287 -2.37 0.14 16.67
C ILE A 287 -3.26 1.15 17.38
N VAL A 288 -2.71 2.32 17.65
CA VAL A 288 -3.47 3.45 18.20
C VAL A 288 -3.69 4.47 17.10
N LEU A 289 -4.96 4.69 16.75
CA LEU A 289 -5.39 5.70 15.79
C LEU A 289 -5.92 6.91 16.53
N GLU A 290 -5.24 8.04 16.40
CA GLU A 290 -5.56 9.27 17.12
C GLU A 290 -6.61 10.14 16.40
N TYR A 291 -7.30 10.99 17.15
CA TYR A 291 -8.22 11.98 16.60
C TYR A 291 -7.49 12.96 15.67
N GLY A 292 -8.00 13.14 14.46
CA GLY A 292 -7.37 13.93 13.40
C GLY A 292 -7.12 13.12 12.13
N LEU A 293 -7.05 11.79 12.24
CA LEU A 293 -7.00 10.89 11.10
C LEU A 293 -8.33 10.94 10.32
N LYS A 294 -8.27 11.22 9.01
CA LYS A 294 -9.44 11.36 8.13
C LYS A 294 -9.67 10.12 7.26
N ASN A 295 -8.57 9.51 6.77
CA ASN A 295 -8.65 8.46 5.76
C ASN A 295 -7.74 7.27 6.09
N ILE A 296 -8.29 6.08 5.99
CA ILE A 296 -7.56 4.80 5.95
C ILE A 296 -7.76 4.24 4.54
N LYS A 297 -6.73 4.29 3.70
CA LYS A 297 -6.85 3.87 2.29
C LYS A 297 -6.82 2.35 2.12
N GLU A 298 -7.05 1.91 0.89
CA GLU A 298 -7.17 0.50 0.55
C GLU A 298 -5.96 -0.33 0.97
N ASN A 299 -6.19 -1.58 1.36
CA ASN A 299 -5.16 -2.51 1.84
C ASN A 299 -4.29 -2.04 3.02
N CYS A 300 -4.62 -0.92 3.69
CA CYS A 300 -3.74 -0.29 4.69
C CYS A 300 -3.23 -1.27 5.75
N PHE A 301 -4.09 -2.16 6.25
CA PHE A 301 -3.78 -3.22 7.23
C PHE A 301 -4.11 -4.61 6.67
N ASN A 302 -4.05 -4.80 5.35
CA ASN A 302 -4.25 -6.12 4.76
C ASN A 302 -3.23 -7.11 5.35
N ARG A 303 -3.68 -8.32 5.72
CA ARG A 303 -2.82 -9.38 6.29
C ARG A 303 -2.06 -8.96 7.57
N CYS A 304 -2.56 -7.99 8.33
CA CYS A 304 -2.15 -7.78 9.72
C CYS A 304 -2.72 -8.89 10.62
N ILE A 305 -2.23 -10.13 10.44
CA ILE A 305 -2.83 -11.34 11.00
C ILE A 305 -2.92 -11.36 12.52
N SER A 306 -2.04 -10.64 13.23
CA SER A 306 -2.01 -10.59 14.70
C SER A 306 -2.82 -9.44 15.28
N LEU A 307 -3.38 -8.55 14.46
CA LEU A 307 -4.15 -7.39 14.93
C LEU A 307 -5.41 -7.91 15.64
N ASN A 308 -5.54 -7.62 16.94
CA ASN A 308 -6.59 -8.22 17.77
C ASN A 308 -7.81 -7.30 17.92
N THR A 309 -7.59 -6.01 18.10
CA THR A 309 -8.66 -5.01 18.26
C THR A 309 -8.34 -3.76 17.47
N ILE A 310 -9.37 -3.09 16.96
CA ILE A 310 -9.20 -1.74 16.42
C ILE A 310 -10.39 -0.84 16.72
N GLU A 311 -10.07 0.39 17.14
CA GLU A 311 -11.02 1.47 17.31
C GLU A 311 -10.75 2.52 16.22
N ILE A 312 -11.75 2.77 15.38
CA ILE A 312 -11.68 3.77 14.32
C ILE A 312 -12.20 5.10 14.89
N PRO A 313 -11.36 6.15 15.00
CA PRO A 313 -11.79 7.41 15.59
C PRO A 313 -12.83 8.11 14.70
N ASP A 314 -13.75 8.83 15.33
CA ASP A 314 -14.85 9.54 14.67
C ASP A 314 -14.42 10.57 13.61
N SER A 315 -13.15 11.00 13.62
CA SER A 315 -12.58 11.86 12.58
C SER A 315 -12.41 11.16 11.23
N VAL A 316 -12.43 9.81 11.20
CA VAL A 316 -12.27 9.02 9.97
C VAL A 316 -13.58 9.04 9.19
N THR A 317 -13.51 9.55 7.97
CA THR A 317 -14.64 9.67 7.03
C THR A 317 -14.57 8.63 5.90
N GLU A 318 -13.41 8.00 5.69
CA GLU A 318 -13.20 7.04 4.61
C GLU A 318 -12.31 5.86 5.06
N ILE A 319 -12.78 4.63 4.83
CA ILE A 319 -12.00 3.39 4.92
C ILE A 319 -12.05 2.70 3.56
N GLY A 320 -10.91 2.51 2.91
CA GLY A 320 -10.80 1.90 1.58
C GLY A 320 -11.12 0.40 1.57
N TRP A 321 -11.29 -0.14 0.36
CA TRP A 321 -11.52 -1.57 0.14
C TRP A 321 -10.34 -2.41 0.66
N GLN A 322 -10.63 -3.61 1.18
CA GLN A 322 -9.64 -4.54 1.75
C GLN A 322 -8.77 -3.97 2.89
N ALA A 323 -9.12 -2.82 3.48
CA ALA A 323 -8.29 -2.15 4.48
C ALA A 323 -7.91 -3.05 5.67
N PHE A 324 -8.78 -3.99 6.08
CA PHE A 324 -8.55 -4.95 7.15
C PHE A 324 -8.72 -6.40 6.68
N ALA A 325 -8.65 -6.66 5.37
CA ALA A 325 -8.80 -8.01 4.84
C ALA A 325 -7.68 -8.93 5.37
N GLU A 326 -8.03 -10.17 5.66
CA GLU A 326 -7.15 -11.20 6.20
C GLU A 326 -6.51 -10.85 7.57
N CYS A 327 -7.11 -9.95 8.35
CA CYS A 327 -6.80 -9.78 9.78
C CYS A 327 -7.40 -10.94 10.58
N THR A 328 -6.80 -12.12 10.46
CA THR A 328 -7.41 -13.39 10.90
C THR A 328 -7.63 -13.52 12.41
N GLN A 329 -6.88 -12.78 13.24
CA GLN A 329 -7.06 -12.72 14.71
C GLN A 329 -7.83 -11.48 15.20
N LEU A 330 -8.37 -10.66 14.29
CA LEU A 330 -9.17 -9.49 14.66
C LEU A 330 -10.46 -9.95 15.31
N GLN A 331 -10.65 -9.61 16.59
CA GLN A 331 -11.77 -10.04 17.41
C GLN A 331 -12.80 -8.93 17.62
N LYS A 332 -12.34 -7.68 17.80
CA LYS A 332 -13.20 -6.53 18.08
C LYS A 332 -12.91 -5.36 17.14
N VAL A 333 -13.97 -4.80 16.55
CA VAL A 333 -13.92 -3.58 15.75
C VAL A 333 -14.96 -2.59 16.25
N VAL A 334 -14.53 -1.37 16.54
CA VAL A 334 -15.41 -0.24 16.83
C VAL A 334 -15.30 0.78 15.70
N MET A 335 -16.40 1.04 15.01
CA MET A 335 -16.44 1.89 13.81
C MET A 335 -16.72 3.36 14.12
N SER A 336 -16.15 4.25 13.30
CA SER A 336 -16.43 5.69 13.30
C SER A 336 -17.88 5.99 12.92
N LYS A 337 -18.50 6.97 13.58
CA LYS A 337 -19.84 7.46 13.24
C LYS A 337 -19.92 8.30 11.96
N SER A 338 -18.78 8.68 11.39
CA SER A 338 -18.69 9.62 10.25
C SER A 338 -18.58 8.92 8.89
N LEU A 339 -18.55 7.59 8.86
CA LEU A 339 -18.41 6.80 7.64
C LEU A 339 -19.71 6.81 6.82
N THR A 340 -19.59 6.91 5.50
CA THR A 340 -20.73 6.87 4.57
C THR A 340 -20.96 5.50 3.95
N THR A 341 -19.96 4.63 3.96
CA THR A 341 -19.99 3.31 3.31
C THR A 341 -19.04 2.36 4.01
N LEU A 342 -19.40 1.07 4.09
CA LEU A 342 -18.43 0.00 4.34
C LEU A 342 -18.01 -0.59 3.00
N ASN A 343 -16.74 -0.39 2.63
CA ASN A 343 -16.25 -0.72 1.28
C ASN A 343 -16.05 -2.23 1.06
N ARG A 344 -15.90 -2.59 -0.22
CA ARG A 344 -15.71 -3.98 -0.67
C ARG A 344 -14.59 -4.68 0.10
N GLU A 345 -14.87 -5.91 0.54
CA GLU A 345 -13.89 -6.80 1.20
C GLU A 345 -13.18 -6.21 2.42
N THR A 346 -13.70 -5.15 3.05
CA THR A 346 -13.01 -4.44 4.15
C THR A 346 -12.57 -5.37 5.28
N PHE A 347 -13.41 -6.34 5.67
CA PHE A 347 -13.16 -7.33 6.73
C PHE A 347 -13.16 -8.77 6.21
N LYS A 348 -12.89 -8.96 4.91
CA LYS A 348 -12.79 -10.30 4.30
C LYS A 348 -11.84 -11.19 5.08
N ASN A 349 -12.23 -12.44 5.34
CA ASN A 349 -11.43 -13.44 6.05
C ASN A 349 -11.00 -13.04 7.47
N CYS A 350 -11.72 -12.14 8.15
CA CYS A 350 -11.54 -11.89 9.58
C CYS A 350 -12.19 -13.03 10.38
N PHE A 351 -11.58 -14.22 10.34
CA PHE A 351 -12.18 -15.45 10.85
C PHE A 351 -12.53 -15.39 12.34
N SER A 352 -11.82 -14.59 13.12
CA SER A 352 -11.99 -14.45 14.58
C SER A 352 -12.88 -13.26 14.99
N LEU A 353 -13.46 -12.50 14.05
CA LEU A 353 -14.23 -11.31 14.37
C LEU A 353 -15.52 -11.70 15.09
N THR A 354 -15.64 -11.37 16.37
CA THR A 354 -16.81 -11.71 17.21
C THR A 354 -17.65 -10.48 17.56
N GLU A 355 -16.99 -9.33 17.75
CA GLU A 355 -17.62 -8.08 18.18
C GLU A 355 -17.41 -7.01 17.11
N PHE A 356 -18.51 -6.60 16.45
CA PHE A 356 -18.49 -5.53 15.48
C PHE A 356 -19.53 -4.49 15.89
N GLU A 357 -19.06 -3.30 16.27
CA GLU A 357 -19.91 -2.25 16.83
C GLU A 357 -19.86 -0.99 15.94
N PHE A 358 -21.02 -0.52 15.53
CA PHE A 358 -21.17 0.84 15.03
C PHE A 358 -21.31 1.81 16.22
N ALA A 359 -20.69 2.99 16.13
CA ALA A 359 -20.91 4.03 17.12
C ALA A 359 -22.41 4.37 17.24
N TYR A 360 -22.88 4.61 18.48
CA TYR A 360 -24.29 4.90 18.76
C TYR A 360 -24.82 6.06 17.90
N GLY A 361 -25.97 5.84 17.27
CA GLY A 361 -26.63 6.85 16.43
C GLY A 361 -26.02 7.03 15.04
N THR A 362 -25.16 6.11 14.58
CA THR A 362 -24.66 6.08 13.19
C THR A 362 -25.82 6.04 12.20
N LYS A 363 -25.90 7.04 11.30
CA LYS A 363 -26.92 7.13 10.22
C LYS A 363 -26.35 7.47 8.84
N SER A 364 -25.05 7.71 8.80
CA SER A 364 -24.32 8.15 7.61
C SER A 364 -24.09 7.01 6.62
N ILE A 365 -23.98 5.76 7.10
CA ILE A 365 -23.70 4.59 6.27
C ILE A 365 -24.88 4.30 5.35
N LYS A 366 -24.63 4.29 4.03
CA LYS A 366 -25.64 4.05 2.99
C LYS A 366 -25.58 2.65 2.40
N SER A 367 -24.41 2.02 2.39
CA SER A 367 -24.28 0.66 1.90
C SER A 367 -23.19 -0.14 2.60
N ILE A 368 -23.42 -1.45 2.64
CA ILE A 368 -22.44 -2.47 2.94
C ILE A 368 -22.08 -3.13 1.61
N GLN A 369 -20.87 -2.86 1.13
CA GLN A 369 -20.48 -3.28 -0.21
C GLN A 369 -20.07 -4.74 -0.29
N LYS A 370 -19.89 -5.19 -1.54
CA LYS A 370 -19.60 -6.56 -1.92
C LYS A 370 -18.56 -7.25 -1.01
N SER A 371 -18.90 -8.43 -0.51
CA SER A 371 -18.01 -9.30 0.27
C SER A 371 -17.39 -8.64 1.52
N CYS A 372 -18.01 -7.59 2.09
CA CYS A 372 -17.42 -6.83 3.20
C CYS A 372 -16.98 -7.72 4.38
N PHE A 373 -17.83 -8.68 4.76
CA PHE A 373 -17.64 -9.62 5.87
C PHE A 373 -17.54 -11.08 5.40
N ILE A 374 -17.16 -11.33 4.15
CA ILE A 374 -16.99 -12.70 3.65
C ILE A 374 -16.05 -13.50 4.58
N ASP A 375 -16.46 -14.71 4.95
CA ASP A 375 -15.76 -15.58 5.90
C ASP A 375 -15.49 -14.95 7.29
N CYS A 376 -16.29 -14.00 7.77
CA CYS A 376 -16.31 -13.62 9.19
C CYS A 376 -16.98 -14.71 10.04
N ARG A 377 -16.36 -15.89 10.09
CA ARG A 377 -16.95 -17.14 10.60
C ARG A 377 -17.31 -17.12 12.08
N SER A 378 -16.74 -16.21 12.85
CA SER A 378 -17.02 -16.05 14.30
C SER A 378 -17.98 -14.91 14.62
N LEU A 379 -18.46 -14.15 13.63
CA LEU A 379 -19.34 -13.01 13.85
C LEU A 379 -20.69 -13.53 14.35
N LYS A 380 -21.07 -13.20 15.58
CA LYS A 380 -22.26 -13.75 16.24
C LYS A 380 -23.51 -12.92 16.00
N CYS A 381 -23.38 -11.62 16.19
CA CYS A 381 -24.47 -10.67 16.04
C CYS A 381 -23.97 -9.41 15.34
N ILE A 382 -24.86 -8.74 14.61
CA ILE A 382 -24.60 -7.43 14.05
C ILE A 382 -25.88 -6.61 13.95
N ASP A 383 -25.84 -5.39 14.49
CA ASP A 383 -26.92 -4.42 14.35
C ASP A 383 -26.59 -3.48 13.18
N ILE A 384 -27.31 -3.62 12.08
CA ILE A 384 -27.09 -2.80 10.88
C ILE A 384 -27.76 -1.43 11.09
N PRO A 385 -27.02 -0.32 10.98
CA PRO A 385 -27.52 1.00 11.37
C PRO A 385 -28.63 1.52 10.45
N GLU A 386 -29.55 2.27 11.04
CA GLU A 386 -30.57 3.03 10.31
C GLU A 386 -29.93 3.98 9.30
N GLY A 387 -30.30 3.88 8.02
CA GLY A 387 -29.69 4.63 6.93
C GLY A 387 -29.02 3.76 5.87
N VAL A 388 -28.71 2.50 6.18
CA VAL A 388 -28.24 1.52 5.19
C VAL A 388 -29.40 1.17 4.26
N ILE A 389 -29.16 1.33 2.95
CA ILE A 389 -30.13 1.10 1.87
C ILE A 389 -29.81 -0.22 1.16
N ASP A 390 -28.52 -0.49 0.92
CA ASP A 390 -28.05 -1.64 0.16
C ASP A 390 -27.08 -2.51 0.97
N ILE A 391 -27.37 -3.82 0.99
CA ILE A 391 -26.44 -4.86 1.45
C ILE A 391 -26.06 -5.68 0.22
N SER A 392 -24.90 -5.40 -0.36
CA SER A 392 -24.52 -5.91 -1.67
C SER A 392 -24.11 -7.40 -1.66
N ASP A 393 -23.74 -7.93 -2.83
CA ASP A 393 -23.38 -9.33 -3.04
C ASP A 393 -22.36 -9.86 -2.03
N ASP A 394 -22.53 -11.11 -1.59
CA ASP A 394 -21.59 -11.84 -0.75
C ASP A 394 -21.26 -11.17 0.61
N SER A 395 -21.98 -10.11 1.01
CA SER A 395 -21.58 -9.24 2.14
C SER A 395 -21.32 -9.99 3.43
N PHE A 396 -22.15 -10.99 3.77
CA PHE A 396 -22.03 -11.87 4.93
C PHE A 396 -21.84 -13.33 4.53
N LEU A 397 -21.32 -13.60 3.32
CA LEU A 397 -21.13 -14.95 2.82
C LEU A 397 -20.21 -15.76 3.75
N ARG A 398 -20.67 -16.93 4.18
CA ARG A 398 -19.99 -17.82 5.16
C ARG A 398 -19.73 -17.16 6.53
N CYS A 399 -20.60 -16.26 6.97
CA CYS A 399 -20.69 -15.87 8.39
C CYS A 399 -21.35 -17.00 9.20
N THR A 400 -20.66 -18.13 9.35
CA THR A 400 -21.24 -19.38 9.84
C THR A 400 -21.74 -19.36 11.28
N SER A 401 -21.28 -18.41 12.10
CA SER A 401 -21.73 -18.22 13.49
C SER A 401 -22.72 -17.07 13.69
N LEU A 402 -23.17 -16.42 12.61
CA LEU A 402 -24.12 -15.33 12.68
C LEU A 402 -25.48 -15.89 13.10
N SER A 403 -25.88 -15.65 14.35
CA SER A 403 -27.14 -16.12 14.93
C SER A 403 -28.20 -15.03 14.97
N GLU A 404 -27.79 -13.77 15.07
CA GLU A 404 -28.68 -12.62 15.19
C GLU A 404 -28.24 -11.49 14.25
N ILE A 405 -29.19 -10.92 13.53
CA ILE A 405 -28.95 -9.75 12.70
C ILE A 405 -30.17 -8.83 12.74
N THR A 406 -29.94 -7.57 13.07
CA THR A 406 -30.98 -6.54 13.04
C THR A 406 -30.83 -5.74 11.76
N PHE A 407 -31.86 -5.76 10.91
CA PHE A 407 -31.89 -4.94 9.69
C PHE A 407 -32.56 -3.60 9.93
N PRO A 408 -32.12 -2.51 9.27
CA PRO A 408 -32.77 -1.22 9.40
C PRO A 408 -34.03 -1.15 8.54
N TYR A 409 -34.95 -0.25 8.92
CA TYR A 409 -36.15 -0.01 8.11
C TYR A 409 -35.84 0.54 6.72
N THR A 410 -34.69 1.18 6.54
CA THR A 410 -34.27 1.80 5.28
C THR A 410 -33.71 0.83 4.24
N ALA A 411 -33.46 -0.44 4.60
CA ALA A 411 -32.89 -1.40 3.67
C ALA A 411 -33.89 -1.77 2.56
N GLU A 412 -33.45 -1.65 1.30
CA GLU A 412 -34.27 -1.87 0.11
C GLU A 412 -33.80 -3.07 -0.74
N SER A 413 -32.52 -3.44 -0.66
CA SER A 413 -31.93 -4.50 -1.47
C SER A 413 -30.93 -5.35 -0.70
N PHE A 414 -31.03 -6.67 -0.93
CA PHE A 414 -30.02 -7.67 -0.56
C PHE A 414 -29.43 -8.28 -1.83
N GLY A 415 -28.11 -8.30 -1.91
CA GLY A 415 -27.34 -8.80 -3.03
C GLY A 415 -27.32 -10.32 -3.14
N VAL A 416 -26.77 -10.82 -4.25
CA VAL A 416 -26.58 -12.25 -4.52
C VAL A 416 -25.73 -12.86 -3.41
N GLN A 417 -26.18 -13.99 -2.86
CA GLN A 417 -25.45 -14.72 -1.80
C GLN A 417 -25.09 -13.89 -0.55
N SER A 418 -25.78 -12.78 -0.30
CA SER A 418 -25.44 -11.85 0.79
C SER A 418 -25.42 -12.51 2.17
N PHE A 419 -26.22 -13.55 2.43
CA PHE A 419 -26.25 -14.34 3.67
C PHE A 419 -26.03 -15.85 3.41
N TYR A 420 -25.38 -16.21 2.30
CA TYR A 420 -25.09 -17.60 1.96
C TYR A 420 -24.28 -18.30 3.06
N CYS A 421 -24.71 -19.51 3.48
CA CYS A 421 -24.09 -20.29 4.56
C CYS A 421 -24.03 -19.57 5.93
N CYS A 422 -25.04 -18.76 6.29
CA CYS A 422 -25.21 -18.31 7.68
C CYS A 422 -25.84 -19.44 8.52
N LEU A 423 -25.02 -20.42 8.88
CA LEU A 423 -25.48 -21.73 9.38
C LEU A 423 -26.27 -21.66 10.70
N THR A 424 -26.02 -20.66 11.55
CA THR A 424 -26.63 -20.53 12.88
C THR A 424 -27.83 -19.59 12.95
N LEU A 425 -28.14 -18.87 11.86
CA LEU A 425 -29.21 -17.87 11.83
C LEU A 425 -30.56 -18.53 12.08
N GLU A 426 -31.27 -18.15 13.15
CA GLU A 426 -32.50 -18.86 13.60
C GLU A 426 -33.80 -18.29 13.01
N SER A 427 -33.88 -16.97 12.93
CA SER A 427 -35.04 -16.24 12.43
C SER A 427 -34.62 -14.94 11.76
N ILE A 428 -35.38 -14.50 10.77
CA ILE A 428 -35.16 -13.19 10.13
C ILE A 428 -36.46 -12.40 9.98
N GLU A 429 -36.39 -11.12 10.32
CA GLU A 429 -37.40 -10.11 9.99
C GLU A 429 -36.90 -9.27 8.83
N LEU A 430 -37.50 -9.45 7.65
CA LEU A 430 -37.05 -8.74 6.46
C LEU A 430 -37.54 -7.27 6.45
N PRO A 431 -36.69 -6.31 6.04
CA PRO A 431 -37.05 -4.90 5.94
C PRO A 431 -38.31 -4.62 5.13
N LYS A 432 -39.09 -3.65 5.60
CA LYS A 432 -40.42 -3.29 5.09
C LYS A 432 -40.48 -2.96 3.59
N TYR A 433 -39.39 -2.49 2.99
CA TYR A 433 -39.36 -1.98 1.62
C TYR A 433 -38.67 -2.91 0.62
N ILE A 434 -38.17 -4.08 1.05
CA ILE A 434 -37.56 -5.04 0.13
C ILE A 434 -38.58 -5.51 -0.90
N LYS A 435 -38.23 -5.36 -2.18
CA LYS A 435 -39.08 -5.78 -3.31
C LYS A 435 -38.70 -7.14 -3.87
N LYS A 436 -37.44 -7.53 -3.72
CA LYS A 436 -36.86 -8.71 -4.34
C LYS A 436 -35.77 -9.29 -3.46
N LEU A 437 -35.79 -10.61 -3.26
CA LEU A 437 -34.66 -11.36 -2.71
C LEU A 437 -33.89 -12.00 -3.86
N GLN A 438 -32.58 -11.76 -3.87
CA GLN A 438 -31.70 -12.18 -4.98
C GLN A 438 -31.27 -13.64 -4.90
N VAL A 439 -30.65 -14.12 -5.99
CA VAL A 439 -30.15 -15.49 -6.11
C VAL A 439 -29.34 -15.91 -4.89
N SER A 440 -29.70 -17.06 -4.31
CA SER A 440 -29.01 -17.69 -3.18
C SER A 440 -28.82 -16.80 -1.94
N CYS A 441 -29.64 -15.75 -1.78
CA CYS A 441 -29.49 -14.76 -0.70
C CYS A 441 -29.34 -15.39 0.69
N PHE A 442 -30.15 -16.40 1.01
CA PHE A 442 -30.14 -17.15 2.27
C PHE A 442 -29.89 -18.66 2.05
N GLU A 443 -29.24 -19.04 0.95
CA GLU A 443 -28.97 -20.45 0.67
C GLU A 443 -28.09 -21.06 1.80
N ASN A 444 -28.43 -22.28 2.20
CA ASN A 444 -27.78 -23.05 3.25
C ASN A 444 -27.76 -22.33 4.62
N CYS A 445 -28.76 -21.51 4.94
CA CYS A 445 -29.02 -21.07 6.31
C CYS A 445 -29.71 -22.21 7.08
N SER A 446 -28.94 -23.24 7.43
CA SER A 446 -29.49 -24.53 7.86
C SER A 446 -30.24 -24.50 9.20
N ASN A 447 -29.97 -23.53 10.08
CA ASN A 447 -30.71 -23.33 11.35
C ASN A 447 -31.91 -22.37 11.22
N LEU A 448 -32.13 -21.78 10.04
CA LEU A 448 -33.22 -20.83 9.83
C LEU A 448 -34.56 -21.54 9.92
N SER A 449 -35.36 -21.18 10.92
CA SER A 449 -36.62 -21.84 11.25
C SER A 449 -37.84 -21.04 10.82
N VAL A 450 -37.75 -19.71 10.85
CA VAL A 450 -38.85 -18.79 10.53
C VAL A 450 -38.34 -17.61 9.71
N VAL A 451 -39.10 -17.24 8.68
CA VAL A 451 -38.87 -16.03 7.88
C VAL A 451 -40.14 -15.18 7.85
N HIS A 452 -40.04 -13.92 8.26
CA HIS A 452 -41.12 -12.94 8.16
C HIS A 452 -40.89 -12.04 6.93
N PHE A 453 -41.74 -12.22 5.92
CA PHE A 453 -41.69 -11.48 4.67
C PHE A 453 -42.48 -10.16 4.73
N PRO A 454 -41.99 -9.08 4.09
CA PRO A 454 -42.72 -7.81 4.03
C PRO A 454 -43.75 -7.86 2.90
N LYS A 455 -44.84 -7.09 3.06
CA LYS A 455 -45.89 -6.98 2.03
C LYS A 455 -45.38 -6.43 0.68
N SER A 456 -44.24 -5.74 0.67
CA SER A 456 -43.62 -5.18 -0.54
C SER A 456 -42.90 -6.21 -1.41
N LEU A 457 -42.62 -7.41 -0.87
CA LEU A 457 -41.85 -8.42 -1.58
C LEU A 457 -42.67 -9.01 -2.72
N THR A 458 -42.15 -8.88 -3.94
CA THR A 458 -42.81 -9.34 -5.17
C THR A 458 -42.08 -10.50 -5.85
N MET A 459 -40.80 -10.73 -5.52
CA MET A 459 -39.99 -11.74 -6.19
C MET A 459 -38.99 -12.40 -5.23
N ILE A 460 -38.97 -13.73 -5.24
CA ILE A 460 -37.94 -14.57 -4.62
C ILE A 460 -37.16 -15.22 -5.76
N GLU A 461 -35.87 -14.93 -5.91
CA GLU A 461 -35.05 -15.52 -6.99
C GLU A 461 -34.57 -16.94 -6.71
N SER A 462 -33.88 -17.50 -7.69
CA SER A 462 -33.39 -18.88 -7.66
C SER A 462 -32.57 -19.19 -6.41
N GLN A 463 -32.78 -20.38 -5.84
CA GLN A 463 -32.01 -20.90 -4.70
C GLN A 463 -32.05 -20.04 -3.42
N CYS A 464 -32.90 -18.99 -3.35
CA CYS A 464 -32.86 -18.00 -2.27
C CYS A 464 -32.87 -18.61 -0.86
N PHE A 465 -33.63 -19.68 -0.62
CA PHE A 465 -33.71 -20.42 0.64
C PHE A 465 -33.36 -21.91 0.46
N ALA A 466 -32.65 -22.26 -0.62
CA ALA A 466 -32.26 -23.65 -0.85
C ALA A 466 -31.42 -24.18 0.33
N SER A 467 -31.63 -25.42 0.73
CA SER A 467 -30.98 -26.08 1.86
C SER A 467 -31.18 -25.39 3.22
N CYS A 468 -32.24 -24.58 3.39
CA CYS A 468 -32.71 -24.16 4.72
C CYS A 468 -33.47 -25.32 5.39
N VAL A 469 -32.74 -26.36 5.81
CA VAL A 469 -33.31 -27.65 6.24
C VAL A 469 -34.24 -27.54 7.45
N ASN A 470 -34.00 -26.57 8.34
CA ASN A 470 -34.85 -26.33 9.51
C ASN A 470 -36.00 -25.34 9.27
N LEU A 471 -36.20 -24.83 8.04
CA LEU A 471 -37.25 -23.86 7.77
C LEU A 471 -38.63 -24.49 7.97
N GLU A 472 -39.30 -24.11 9.05
CA GLU A 472 -40.61 -24.65 9.45
C GLU A 472 -41.75 -23.76 8.95
N LYS A 473 -41.55 -22.43 8.96
CA LYS A 473 -42.60 -21.46 8.66
C LYS A 473 -42.11 -20.32 7.76
N VAL A 474 -42.97 -19.96 6.83
CA VAL A 474 -42.84 -18.81 5.93
C VAL A 474 -44.07 -17.92 6.14
N GLU A 475 -43.88 -16.73 6.69
CA GLU A 475 -44.96 -15.82 7.06
C GLU A 475 -44.98 -14.56 6.17
N GLY A 476 -46.16 -14.09 5.77
CA GLY A 476 -46.29 -12.83 5.04
C GLY A 476 -45.94 -12.89 3.54
N ILE A 477 -45.82 -14.08 2.95
CA ILE A 477 -45.48 -14.29 1.52
C ILE A 477 -46.59 -13.82 0.54
N ASN A 478 -47.66 -13.21 1.04
CA ASN A 478 -48.87 -12.79 0.32
C ASN A 478 -48.67 -11.69 -0.75
N GLY A 479 -47.47 -11.12 -0.87
CA GLY A 479 -47.15 -10.13 -1.93
C GLY A 479 -46.41 -10.73 -3.12
N VAL A 480 -45.94 -11.98 -3.00
CA VAL A 480 -45.00 -12.58 -3.97
C VAL A 480 -45.73 -12.94 -5.26
N VAL A 481 -45.14 -12.53 -6.38
CA VAL A 481 -45.63 -12.74 -7.75
C VAL A 481 -44.87 -13.87 -8.42
N ILE A 482 -43.56 -13.95 -8.19
CA ILE A 482 -42.66 -14.93 -8.82
C ILE A 482 -41.78 -15.57 -7.76
N VAL A 483 -41.74 -16.91 -7.76
CA VAL A 483 -40.79 -17.72 -7.00
C VAL A 483 -39.87 -18.43 -7.98
N GLY A 484 -38.56 -18.22 -7.87
CA GLY A 484 -37.56 -18.71 -8.80
C GLY A 484 -37.27 -20.22 -8.67
N PRO A 485 -36.55 -20.79 -9.64
CA PRO A 485 -36.11 -22.18 -9.59
C PRO A 485 -35.33 -22.52 -8.31
N PHE A 486 -35.57 -23.69 -7.74
CA PHE A 486 -34.90 -24.18 -6.52
C PHE A 486 -35.06 -23.29 -5.27
N ALA A 487 -35.94 -22.28 -5.27
CA ALA A 487 -35.98 -21.27 -4.21
C ALA A 487 -36.12 -21.84 -2.79
N PHE A 488 -36.85 -22.94 -2.61
CA PHE A 488 -37.03 -23.63 -1.33
C PHE A 488 -36.58 -25.11 -1.42
N GLN A 489 -35.66 -25.45 -2.33
CA GLN A 489 -35.16 -26.82 -2.46
C GLN A 489 -34.56 -27.29 -1.13
N LYS A 490 -34.84 -28.52 -0.70
CA LYS A 490 -34.34 -29.11 0.56
C LYS A 490 -34.73 -28.32 1.82
N CYS A 491 -35.87 -27.61 1.81
CA CYS A 491 -36.50 -27.10 3.04
C CYS A 491 -37.24 -28.25 3.75
N GLU A 492 -36.48 -29.18 4.32
CA GLU A 492 -36.98 -30.48 4.78
C GLU A 492 -38.06 -30.39 5.87
N LYS A 493 -38.00 -29.39 6.74
CA LYS A 493 -39.00 -29.16 7.80
C LYS A 493 -40.24 -28.38 7.38
N LEU A 494 -40.27 -27.79 6.19
CA LEU A 494 -41.38 -26.95 5.75
C LEU A 494 -42.63 -27.83 5.57
N SER A 495 -43.64 -27.65 6.43
CA SER A 495 -44.84 -28.49 6.42
C SER A 495 -45.97 -27.94 5.57
N SER A 496 -46.05 -26.61 5.45
CA SER A 496 -47.11 -25.94 4.70
C SER A 496 -46.66 -24.60 4.18
N ILE A 497 -47.14 -24.22 2.99
CA ILE A 497 -46.97 -22.88 2.45
C ILE A 497 -48.28 -22.41 1.82
N ILE A 498 -48.63 -21.15 2.05
CA ILE A 498 -49.89 -20.55 1.59
C ILE A 498 -49.53 -19.32 0.77
N PHE A 499 -49.85 -19.36 -0.52
CA PHE A 499 -49.69 -18.22 -1.41
C PHE A 499 -51.01 -17.48 -1.55
N SER A 500 -50.95 -16.15 -1.67
CA SER A 500 -52.10 -15.32 -2.00
C SER A 500 -52.32 -15.25 -3.52
N ASN A 501 -53.41 -14.63 -3.94
CA ASN A 501 -53.77 -14.39 -5.34
C ASN A 501 -52.72 -13.61 -6.16
N SER A 502 -51.71 -12.99 -5.54
CA SER A 502 -50.67 -12.29 -6.30
C SER A 502 -49.73 -13.23 -7.08
N LEU A 503 -49.65 -14.50 -6.69
CA LEU A 503 -48.69 -15.44 -7.26
C LEU A 503 -49.05 -15.81 -8.71
N LYS A 504 -48.08 -15.64 -9.63
CA LYS A 504 -48.24 -15.96 -11.06
C LYS A 504 -47.38 -17.13 -11.54
N SER A 505 -46.19 -17.31 -10.96
CA SER A 505 -45.20 -18.26 -11.45
C SER A 505 -44.34 -18.87 -10.34
N ILE A 506 -44.13 -20.17 -10.40
CA ILE A 506 -43.19 -20.93 -9.58
C ILE A 506 -42.18 -21.63 -10.51
N GLY A 507 -40.89 -21.50 -10.23
CA GLY A 507 -39.82 -22.05 -11.05
C GLY A 507 -39.56 -23.55 -10.84
N ASP A 508 -38.69 -24.10 -11.69
CA ASP A 508 -38.31 -25.51 -11.68
C ASP A 508 -37.75 -25.95 -10.32
N ARG A 509 -38.14 -27.14 -9.86
CA ARG A 509 -37.60 -27.76 -8.63
C ARG A 509 -37.69 -26.88 -7.38
N CYS A 510 -38.62 -25.92 -7.36
CA CYS A 510 -38.75 -24.93 -6.29
C CYS A 510 -38.85 -25.55 -4.89
N PHE A 511 -39.57 -26.65 -4.73
CA PHE A 511 -39.75 -27.39 -3.48
C PHE A 511 -39.17 -28.81 -3.59
N GLU A 512 -38.19 -29.05 -4.47
CA GLU A 512 -37.56 -30.37 -4.58
C GLU A 512 -36.99 -30.78 -3.21
N GLU A 513 -37.24 -32.02 -2.79
CA GLU A 513 -36.81 -32.57 -1.50
C GLU A 513 -37.38 -31.88 -0.24
N CYS A 514 -38.50 -31.16 -0.35
CA CYS A 514 -39.29 -30.71 0.81
C CYS A 514 -40.08 -31.89 1.41
N ILE A 515 -39.40 -32.81 2.09
CA ILE A 515 -39.94 -34.11 2.51
C ILE A 515 -41.11 -34.03 3.50
N ASN A 516 -41.23 -32.96 4.30
CA ASN A 516 -42.33 -32.77 5.23
C ASN A 516 -43.48 -31.92 4.69
N LEU A 517 -43.39 -31.40 3.47
CA LEU A 517 -44.42 -30.55 2.88
C LEU A 517 -45.71 -31.34 2.68
N GLN A 518 -46.77 -30.94 3.37
CA GLN A 518 -48.07 -31.60 3.38
C GLN A 518 -49.14 -30.79 2.64
N HIS A 519 -49.06 -29.46 2.72
CA HIS A 519 -50.07 -28.55 2.20
C HIS A 519 -49.44 -27.39 1.43
N VAL A 520 -49.91 -27.18 0.21
CA VAL A 520 -49.54 -26.03 -0.61
C VAL A 520 -50.83 -25.44 -1.16
N GLU A 521 -51.15 -24.23 -0.75
CA GLU A 521 -52.31 -23.49 -1.27
C GLU A 521 -51.87 -22.60 -2.43
N MET A 522 -52.42 -22.88 -3.62
CA MET A 522 -52.17 -22.12 -4.84
C MET A 522 -53.41 -21.30 -5.22
N PRO A 523 -53.26 -20.03 -5.62
CA PRO A 523 -54.38 -19.28 -6.18
C PRO A 523 -54.73 -19.75 -7.60
N ASP A 524 -55.96 -19.49 -8.04
CA ASP A 524 -56.43 -19.83 -9.39
C ASP A 524 -55.66 -19.07 -10.50
N GLU A 525 -54.98 -17.97 -10.14
CA GLU A 525 -54.25 -17.10 -11.06
C GLU A 525 -52.82 -17.60 -11.42
N VAL A 526 -52.36 -18.73 -10.85
CA VAL A 526 -51.05 -19.30 -11.20
C VAL A 526 -51.04 -19.78 -12.65
N THR A 527 -50.21 -19.14 -13.48
CA THR A 527 -50.10 -19.45 -14.92
C THR A 527 -48.94 -20.40 -15.25
N HIS A 528 -47.96 -20.53 -14.36
CA HIS A 528 -46.78 -21.34 -14.59
C HIS A 528 -46.30 -22.04 -13.32
N ILE A 529 -46.11 -23.36 -13.41
CA ILE A 529 -45.43 -24.16 -12.40
C ILE A 529 -44.32 -24.95 -13.10
N GLY A 530 -43.09 -24.76 -12.63
CA GLY A 530 -41.89 -25.31 -13.25
C GLY A 530 -41.78 -26.83 -13.13
N TYR A 531 -40.88 -27.39 -13.95
CA TYR A 531 -40.62 -28.82 -14.00
C TYR A 531 -40.07 -29.33 -12.67
N ASN A 532 -40.55 -30.50 -12.24
CA ASN A 532 -40.15 -31.16 -10.99
C ASN A 532 -40.29 -30.29 -9.73
N CYS A 533 -41.19 -29.29 -9.75
CA CYS A 533 -41.41 -28.35 -8.65
C CYS A 533 -41.55 -29.05 -7.29
N PHE A 534 -42.22 -30.20 -7.23
CA PHE A 534 -42.47 -30.98 -6.01
C PHE A 534 -41.80 -32.36 -6.03
N LEU A 535 -40.69 -32.50 -6.77
CA LEU A 535 -39.94 -33.75 -6.81
C LEU A 535 -39.50 -34.16 -5.39
N ASN A 536 -39.73 -35.42 -5.02
CA ASN A 536 -39.44 -35.97 -3.69
C ASN A 536 -40.18 -35.30 -2.50
N CYS A 537 -41.29 -34.58 -2.75
CA CYS A 537 -42.22 -34.14 -1.70
C CYS A 537 -43.12 -35.31 -1.23
N THR A 538 -42.58 -36.22 -0.42
CA THR A 538 -43.23 -37.52 -0.12
C THR A 538 -44.55 -37.44 0.66
N LYS A 539 -44.79 -36.35 1.41
CA LYS A 539 -46.02 -36.13 2.20
C LYS A 539 -47.03 -35.21 1.53
N LEU A 540 -46.70 -34.64 0.37
CA LEU A 540 -47.52 -33.65 -0.29
C LEU A 540 -48.70 -34.31 -0.99
N LYS A 541 -49.91 -33.87 -0.63
CA LYS A 541 -51.10 -34.16 -1.44
C LYS A 541 -51.13 -33.22 -2.64
N ILE A 542 -51.83 -33.62 -3.71
CA ILE A 542 -52.01 -32.78 -4.91
C ILE A 542 -52.43 -31.37 -4.46
N PRO A 543 -51.65 -30.31 -4.76
CA PRO A 543 -51.99 -28.95 -4.35
C PRO A 543 -53.38 -28.57 -4.90
N SER A 544 -54.22 -27.98 -4.06
CA SER A 544 -55.52 -27.47 -4.47
C SER A 544 -55.34 -26.35 -5.51
N GLY A 545 -56.21 -26.29 -6.52
CA GLY A 545 -56.15 -25.27 -7.59
C GLY A 545 -55.27 -25.64 -8.80
N VAL A 546 -54.53 -26.75 -8.76
CA VAL A 546 -53.65 -27.17 -9.87
C VAL A 546 -54.42 -27.99 -10.92
N GLN A 547 -54.61 -27.42 -12.11
CA GLN A 547 -55.34 -28.08 -13.22
C GLN A 547 -54.43 -28.87 -14.18
N ASN A 548 -53.10 -28.65 -14.17
CA ASN A 548 -52.14 -29.33 -15.06
C ASN A 548 -51.00 -29.97 -14.25
N ILE A 549 -50.99 -31.31 -14.18
CA ILE A 549 -50.10 -32.09 -13.27
C ILE A 549 -48.83 -32.63 -13.98
N TYR A 550 -48.76 -32.56 -15.30
CA TYR A 550 -47.68 -33.18 -16.08
C TYR A 550 -46.32 -32.51 -15.80
N GLY A 551 -45.42 -33.27 -15.17
CA GLY A 551 -44.06 -32.82 -14.83
C GLY A 551 -43.89 -32.27 -13.40
N LEU A 552 -44.95 -32.18 -12.59
CA LEU A 552 -44.87 -31.60 -11.24
C LEU A 552 -44.16 -32.48 -10.21
N PHE A 553 -44.35 -33.80 -10.29
CA PHE A 553 -43.88 -34.78 -9.30
C PHE A 553 -42.77 -35.71 -9.80
N GLY A 554 -42.27 -35.52 -11.03
CA GLY A 554 -41.22 -36.35 -11.62
C GLY A 554 -41.57 -37.82 -11.87
N LYS A 555 -42.81 -38.26 -11.65
CA LYS A 555 -43.29 -39.59 -12.06
C LYS A 555 -43.97 -39.52 -13.43
N LYS A 556 -43.45 -40.29 -14.39
CA LYS A 556 -44.31 -40.89 -15.43
C LYS A 556 -45.22 -41.88 -14.71
N GLU A 557 -46.50 -41.59 -14.58
CA GLU A 557 -47.47 -42.66 -14.30
C GLU A 557 -47.45 -43.63 -15.49
N LYS A 558 -47.41 -44.93 -15.17
CA LYS A 558 -47.58 -46.03 -16.12
C LYS A 558 -49.06 -46.28 -16.34
#